data_AF-A0A4U7C9K8-F1
#
_entry.id   AF-A0A4U7C9K8-F1
#
_cell.length_a   1.000
_cell.length_b   1.000
_cell.length_c   1.000
_cell.angle_alpha   90.00
_cell.angle_beta   90.00
_cell.angle_gamma   90.00
#
_symmetry.space_group_name_H-M   'P 1'
#
loop_
_entity.id
_entity.type
_entity.pdbx_description
1 polymer ?
#
loop_
_entity_poly.entity_id
_entity_poly.type
_entity_poly.pdbx_seq_one_letter_code
_entity_poly.pdbx_strand_id
1 'polypeptide(L)' 'MSMAEKIEIGRQQPLEMDSRGRVTIPANIREKHKIQPEEGKEIWVEVELKWAEIEDDGGDS' A
#
# COMPACT_ATOMS: atom_id res chain seq x y z
N MET A 1 -10.68 26.12 -5.88
CA MET A 1 -10.76 24.75 -6.41
C MET A 1 -9.42 24.08 -6.16
N SER A 2 -9.35 23.10 -5.26
CA SER A 2 -8.13 22.30 -5.07
C SER A 2 -8.00 21.35 -6.26
N MET A 3 -6.97 21.54 -7.09
CA MET A 3 -6.60 20.56 -8.11
C MET A 3 -5.93 19.39 -7.41
N ALA A 4 -6.59 18.23 -7.39
CA ALA A 4 -5.98 16.98 -6.96
C ALA A 4 -5.32 16.32 -8.18
N GLU A 5 -4.00 16.15 -8.14
CA GLU A 5 -3.25 15.46 -9.18
C GLU A 5 -3.26 13.95 -8.89
N LYS A 6 -3.76 13.13 -9.83
CA LYS A 6 -3.73 11.66 -9.72
C LYS A 6 -2.47 11.15 -10.41
N ILE A 7 -1.59 10.48 -9.67
CA ILE A 7 -0.35 9.90 -10.18
C ILE A 7 -0.49 8.38 -10.16
N GLU A 8 -0.19 7.72 -11.28
CA GLU A 8 -0.14 6.26 -11.36
C GLU A 8 1.20 5.73 -10.82
N ILE A 9 1.15 4.79 -9.88
CA ILE A 9 2.36 4.19 -9.27
C ILE A 9 2.93 3.06 -10.14
N GLY A 10 2.09 2.39 -10.95
CA GLY A 10 2.49 1.46 -12.01
C GLY A 10 3.34 0.25 -11.59
N ARG A 11 3.45 -0.07 -10.29
CA ARG A 11 4.32 -1.13 -9.77
C ARG A 11 3.50 -2.20 -9.06
N GLN A 12 3.54 -3.42 -9.59
CA GLN A 12 2.97 -4.62 -8.97
C GLN A 12 4.13 -5.45 -8.40
N GLN A 13 4.21 -5.53 -7.08
CA GLN A 13 5.13 -6.44 -6.39
C GLN A 13 4.40 -7.04 -5.18
N PRO A 14 4.69 -8.29 -4.79
CA PRO A 14 4.16 -8.85 -3.56
C PRO A 14 4.66 -8.00 -2.38
N LEU A 15 3.76 -7.74 -1.43
CA LEU A 15 4.09 -7.06 -0.18
C LEU A 15 3.69 -7.98 0.96
N GLU A 16 4.62 -8.18 1.88
CA GLU A 16 4.33 -8.88 3.13
C GLU A 16 3.45 -8.00 4.01
N MET A 17 2.44 -8.63 4.59
CA MET A 17 1.54 -8.01 5.54
C MET A 17 2.05 -8.28 6.95
N ASP A 18 2.09 -7.26 7.80
CA ASP A 18 2.49 -7.46 9.18
C ASP A 18 1.41 -8.20 9.99
N SER A 19 1.77 -8.64 11.21
CA SER A 19 0.86 -9.36 12.13
C SER A 19 -0.39 -8.59 12.53
N ARG A 20 -0.50 -7.30 12.19
CA ARG A 20 -1.67 -6.46 12.44
C ARG A 20 -2.51 -6.24 11.19
N GLY A 21 -2.22 -6.95 10.11
CA GLY A 21 -2.93 -6.83 8.85
C GLY A 21 -2.55 -5.58 8.04
N ARG A 22 -1.38 -4.99 8.27
CA ARG A 22 -0.96 -3.75 7.59
C ARG A 22 0.05 -4.06 6.50
N VAL A 23 -0.11 -3.39 5.36
CA VAL A 23 0.85 -3.39 4.27
C VAL A 23 1.57 -2.04 4.24
N THR A 24 2.90 -2.05 4.14
CA THR A 24 3.70 -0.82 4.10
C THR A 24 4.06 -0.48 2.66
N ILE A 25 3.66 0.70 2.19
CA ILE A 25 4.13 1.25 0.90
C ILE A 25 5.64 1.48 1.00
N PRO A 26 6.50 0.86 0.17
CA PRO A 26 7.95 0.97 0.31
C PRO A 26 8.49 2.40 0.16
N ALA A 27 9.58 2.71 0.88
CA ALA A 27 10.14 4.06 0.98
C ALA A 27 10.46 4.68 -0.39
N ASN A 28 11.07 3.92 -1.30
CA ASN A 28 11.39 4.37 -2.66
C ASN A 28 10.16 4.78 -3.47
N ILE A 29 9.00 4.16 -3.24
CA ILE A 29 7.73 4.55 -3.88
C ILE A 29 7.18 5.82 -3.24
N ARG A 30 7.21 5.91 -1.90
CA ARG A 30 6.77 7.11 -1.20
C ARG A 30 7.58 8.34 -1.59
N GLU A 31 8.90 8.21 -1.66
CA GLU A 31 9.80 9.31 -2.02
C GLU A 31 9.63 9.74 -3.48
N LYS A 32 9.60 8.77 -4.41
CA LYS A 32 9.43 9.04 -5.84
C LYS A 32 8.12 9.76 -6.16
N HIS A 33 7.03 9.38 -5.49
CA HIS A 33 5.69 9.92 -5.74
C HIS A 33 5.21 10.92 -4.68
N LYS A 34 6.09 11.32 -3.76
CA LYS A 34 5.80 12.26 -2.66
C LYS A 34 4.57 11.87 -1.83
N ILE A 35 4.40 10.56 -1.58
CA ILE A 35 3.35 9.99 -0.72
C ILE A 35 3.82 10.07 0.73
N GLN A 36 3.92 11.29 1.24
CA GLN A 36 4.28 11.60 2.62
C GLN A 36 3.30 12.67 3.11
N PRO A 37 2.37 12.33 4.02
CA PRO A 37 1.45 13.33 4.55
C PRO A 37 2.25 14.35 5.36
N GLU A 38 2.30 15.58 4.87
CA GLU A 38 2.80 16.71 5.65
C GLU A 38 1.79 17.05 6.76
N GLU A 39 2.25 17.71 7.82
CA GLU A 39 1.38 18.10 8.94
C GLU A 39 0.17 18.91 8.42
N GLY A 40 -1.04 18.47 8.78
CA GLY A 40 -2.30 19.09 8.35
C GLY A 40 -2.73 18.76 6.91
N LYS A 41 -2.05 17.86 6.20
CA LYS A 41 -2.46 17.40 4.85
C LYS A 41 -2.98 15.97 4.87
N GLU A 42 -4.11 15.77 4.22
CA GLU A 42 -4.68 14.43 3.98
C GLU A 42 -4.19 13.88 2.63
N ILE A 43 -3.83 12.60 2.62
CA ILE A 43 -3.51 11.86 1.40
C ILE A 43 -4.49 10.70 1.28
N TRP A 44 -5.06 10.56 0.10
CA TRP A 44 -5.94 9.45 -0.25
C TRP A 44 -5.21 8.48 -1.16
N VAL A 45 -5.22 7.20 -0.81
CA VAL A 45 -4.60 6.12 -1.59
C VAL A 45 -5.71 5.18 -2.05
N GLU A 46 -5.83 4.99 -3.34
CA GLU A 46 -6.69 3.98 -3.95
C GLU A 46 -5.92 2.65 -4.02
N VAL A 47 -6.52 1.55 -3.55
CA VAL A 47 -5.88 0.23 -3.47
C VAL A 47 -6.72 -0.77 -4.25
N GLU A 48 -6.06 -1.56 -5.10
CA GLU A 48 -6.63 -2.72 -5.77
C GLU A 48 -5.97 -3.99 -5.22
N LEU A 49 -6.75 -4.91 -4.64
CA LEU A 49 -6.28 -6.21 -4.16
C LEU A 49 -6.60 -7.27 -5.22
N LYS A 50 -5.57 -7.92 -5.77
CA LYS A 50 -5.75 -8.91 -6.86
C LYS A 50 -5.79 -10.36 -6.39
N TRP A 51 -4.94 -10.70 -5.43
CA TRP A 51 -4.85 -12.06 -4.85
C TRP A 51 -4.22 -11.97 -3.46
N ALA A 52 -4.41 -13.03 -2.67
CA ALA A 52 -3.72 -13.24 -1.40
C ALA A 52 -3.25 -14.69 -1.36
N GLU A 53 -2.01 -14.90 -0.91
CA GLU A 53 -1.47 -16.23 -0.64
C GLU A 53 -1.51 -16.44 0.88
N ILE A 54 -2.06 -17.58 1.29
CA ILE A 54 -2.21 -17.96 2.68
C ILE A 54 -1.46 -19.28 2.83
N GLU A 55 -0.42 -19.29 3.64
CA GLU A 55 0.22 -20.53 4.05
C GLU A 55 -0.68 -21.22 5.08
N ASP A 56 -1.18 -22.40 4.72
CA ASP A 56 -1.90 -23.28 5.64
C ASP A 56 -0.86 -24.12 6.39
N ASP A 57 -0.56 -23.74 7.63
CA ASP A 57 0.22 -24.57 8.56
C ASP A 57 -0.69 -25.75 8.98
N GLY A 58 -0.76 -26.77 8.12
CA GLY A 58 -1.68 -27.90 8.21
C GLY A 58 -1.90 -28.41 9.64
N GLY A 59 -2.98 -27.95 10.25
CA GLY A 59 -3.49 -28.40 11.53
C GLY A 59 -4.48 -29.52 11.31
N ASP A 60 -3.99 -30.75 11.45
CA ASP A 60 -4.78 -31.97 11.61
C ASP A 60 -5.97 -31.69 12.56
N SER A 61 -7.20 -31.76 12.03
CA SER A 61 -8.46 -31.62 12.78
C SER A 61 -9.13 -32.96 12.93
#